data_AF-A0A8J2TUT4-F1
#
_entry.id   AF-A0A8J2TUT4-F1
#
_cell.length_a   1.000
_cell.length_b   1.000
_cell.length_c   1.000
_cell.angle_alpha   90.00
_cell.angle_beta   90.00
_cell.angle_gamma   90.00
#
_symmetry.space_group_name_H-M   'P 1'
#
loop_
_entity.id
_entity.type
_entity.pdbx_description
1 polymer ?
#
loop_
_entity_poly.entity_id
_entity_poly.type
_entity_poly.pdbx_seq_one_letter_code
_entity_poly.pdbx_strand_id
1 'polypeptide(L)'
;MLKHILRTPLIPMGLFILLITFLTLSLTNTLVVLARLCFGILVLCTFLWLTFIKLYNRKNPDNQIKPFGLIPPEFREMDEGQQWVTYKACRNVYIYYSFALPIIAGVCFLFSGHVLIPLIGIGIVGVGQYIVYWLTTIRVLNRI
;
A
#
# COMPACT_ATOMS: atom_id res chain seq x y z
N MET A 1 19.88 -1.44 7.29
CA MET A 1 19.02 -2.44 6.61
C MET A 1 17.57 -2.38 7.08
N LEU A 2 17.26 -2.60 8.38
CA LEU A 2 15.88 -2.58 8.89
C LEU A 2 15.11 -1.26 8.62
N LYS A 3 15.80 -0.11 8.72
CA LYS A 3 15.25 1.21 8.38
C LYS A 3 14.75 1.29 6.93
N HIS A 4 15.53 0.79 5.97
CA HIS A 4 15.16 0.83 4.56
C HIS A 4 13.98 -0.09 4.29
N ILE A 5 13.98 -1.30 4.85
CA ILE A 5 12.89 -2.26 4.69
C ILE A 5 11.57 -1.69 5.24
N LEU A 6 11.58 -1.12 6.45
CA LEU A 6 10.38 -0.57 7.10
C LEU A 6 9.84 0.72 6.48
N ARG A 7 10.66 1.41 5.67
CA ARG A 7 10.27 2.63 4.94
C ARG A 7 10.03 2.38 3.46
N THR A 8 10.02 1.11 3.03
CA THR A 8 9.66 0.79 1.64
C THR A 8 8.15 0.71 1.51
N PRO A 9 7.59 1.20 0.38
CA PRO A 9 6.16 1.09 0.09
C PRO A 9 5.72 -0.37 -0.15
N LEU A 10 6.65 -1.32 -0.23
CA LEU A 10 6.36 -2.73 -0.51
C LEU A 10 5.62 -3.42 0.63
N ILE A 11 5.91 -3.07 1.89
CA ILE A 11 5.20 -3.62 3.04
C ILE A 11 3.72 -3.19 3.05
N PRO A 12 3.38 -1.88 3.02
CA PRO A 12 1.98 -1.46 2.97
C PRO A 12 1.27 -1.93 1.70
N MET A 13 1.97 -2.01 0.56
CA MET A 13 1.43 -2.60 -0.66
C MET A 13 1.06 -4.08 -0.48
N GLY A 14 1.95 -4.89 0.12
CA GLY A 14 1.69 -6.31 0.38
C GLY A 14 0.55 -6.53 1.37
N LEU A 15 0.48 -5.73 2.44
CA LEU A 15 -0.63 -5.75 3.38
C LEU A 15 -1.96 -5.37 2.70
N PHE A 16 -1.94 -4.38 1.82
CA PHE A 16 -3.11 -3.97 1.05
C PHE A 16 -3.59 -5.08 0.10
N ILE A 17 -2.67 -5.76 -0.60
CA ILE A 17 -3.00 -6.91 -1.46
C ILE A 17 -3.64 -8.03 -0.65
N LEU A 18 -3.06 -8.38 0.50
CA LEU A 18 -3.60 -9.41 1.39
C LEU A 18 -4.99 -9.02 1.90
N LEU A 19 -5.21 -7.75 2.26
CA LEU A 19 -6.51 -7.24 2.70
C LEU A 19 -7.57 -7.38 1.60
N ILE A 20 -7.28 -6.90 0.39
CA ILE A 20 -8.21 -7.00 -0.74
C ILE A 20 -8.50 -8.46 -1.07
N THR A 21 -7.47 -9.30 -1.13
CA THR A 21 -7.61 -10.73 -1.39
C THR A 21 -8.53 -11.38 -0.36
N PHE A 22 -8.28 -11.14 0.93
CA PHE A 22 -9.15 -11.61 2.02
C PHE A 22 -10.60 -11.16 1.83
N LEU A 23 -10.84 -9.86 1.58
CA LEU A 23 -12.19 -9.32 1.41
C LEU A 23 -12.91 -9.96 0.22
N THR A 24 -12.23 -10.14 -0.92
CA THR A 24 -12.81 -10.80 -2.09
C THR A 24 -13.14 -12.27 -1.83
N LEU A 25 -12.24 -13.01 -1.18
CA LEU A 25 -12.46 -14.42 -0.84
C LEU A 25 -13.58 -14.60 0.20
N SER A 26 -13.69 -13.66 1.16
CA SER A 26 -14.72 -13.69 2.19
C SER A 26 -16.13 -13.52 1.64
N LEU A 27 -16.28 -12.89 0.48
CA LEU A 27 -17.58 -12.76 -0.19
C LEU A 27 -17.93 -13.99 -1.06
N THR A 28 -16.97 -14.88 -1.31
CA THR A 28 -17.21 -16.13 -2.02
C THR A 28 -17.46 -17.26 -1.04
N ASN A 29 -18.71 -17.71 -0.92
CA ASN A 29 -19.14 -18.76 0.03
C ASN A 29 -18.41 -20.11 -0.14
N THR A 30 -17.81 -20.35 -1.30
CA THR A 30 -17.08 -21.59 -1.61
C THR A 30 -15.66 -21.63 -1.06
N LEU A 31 -15.05 -20.48 -0.74
CA LEU A 31 -13.61 -20.35 -0.41
C LEU A 31 -13.36 -19.95 1.05
N VAL A 32 -14.29 -20.27 1.96
CA VAL A 32 -14.23 -19.84 3.37
C VAL A 32 -12.93 -20.26 4.08
N VAL A 33 -12.43 -21.48 3.82
CA VAL A 33 -11.17 -21.95 4.42
C VAL A 33 -9.99 -21.09 3.94
N LEU A 34 -9.94 -20.79 2.64
CA LEU A 34 -8.88 -19.95 2.07
C LEU A 34 -8.98 -18.51 2.57
N ALA A 35 -10.20 -17.97 2.73
CA ALA A 35 -10.42 -16.66 3.32
C ALA A 35 -9.88 -16.59 4.77
N ARG A 36 -10.14 -17.62 5.60
CA ARG A 36 -9.62 -17.69 6.97
C ARG A 36 -8.09 -17.80 7.01
N LEU A 37 -7.49 -18.59 6.13
CA LEU A 37 -6.03 -18.69 6.01
C LEU A 37 -5.42 -17.34 5.58
N CYS A 38 -5.99 -16.68 4.58
CA CYS A 38 -5.57 -15.36 4.12
C CYS A 38 -5.65 -14.32 5.24
N PHE A 39 -6.75 -14.33 6.01
CA PHE A 39 -6.91 -13.48 7.19
C PHE A 39 -5.84 -13.76 8.25
N GLY A 40 -5.56 -15.04 8.54
CA GLY A 40 -4.50 -15.42 9.48
C GLY A 40 -3.12 -14.90 9.05
N ILE A 41 -2.79 -15.00 7.76
CA ILE A 41 -1.55 -14.46 7.18
C ILE A 41 -1.52 -12.93 7.31
N LEU A 42 -2.62 -12.24 6.97
CA LEU A 42 -2.72 -10.78 7.09
C LEU A 42 -2.46 -10.31 8.53
N VAL A 43 -3.10 -10.96 9.51
CA VAL A 43 -2.92 -10.66 10.94
C VAL A 43 -1.47 -10.90 11.36
N LEU A 44 -0.89 -12.03 10.97
CA LEU A 44 0.50 -12.36 11.28
C LEU A 44 1.48 -11.34 10.68
N CYS A 45 1.34 -11.01 9.40
CA CYS A 45 2.20 -10.02 8.73
C CYS A 45 2.07 -8.64 9.39
N THR A 46 0.85 -8.21 9.73
CA THR A 46 0.61 -6.93 10.42
C THR A 46 1.25 -6.93 11.81
N PHE A 47 1.11 -8.02 12.56
CA PHE A 47 1.71 -8.17 13.89
C PHE A 47 3.24 -8.14 13.83
N LEU A 48 3.84 -8.86 12.88
CA LEU A 48 5.29 -8.85 12.65
C LEU A 48 5.79 -7.45 12.29
N TRP A 49 5.06 -6.75 11.41
CA TRP A 49 5.40 -5.38 11.01
C TRP A 49 5.39 -4.41 12.20
N LEU A 50 4.33 -4.44 13.03
CA LEU A 50 4.26 -3.63 14.25
C LEU A 50 5.38 -3.97 15.25
N THR A 51 5.71 -5.25 15.38
CA THR A 51 6.82 -5.72 16.23
C THR A 51 8.15 -5.17 15.73
N PHE A 52 8.41 -5.22 14.43
CA PHE A 52 9.63 -4.64 13.85
C PHE A 52 9.70 -3.12 14.02
N ILE A 53 8.58 -2.40 13.88
CA ILE A 53 8.51 -0.97 14.17
C ILE A 53 8.88 -0.70 15.63
N LYS A 54 8.31 -1.45 16.57
CA LYS A 54 8.63 -1.31 18.01
C LYS A 54 10.10 -1.56 18.30
N LEU A 55 10.69 -2.61 17.72
CA LEU A 55 12.11 -2.93 17.84
C LEU A 55 12.99 -1.84 17.22
N TYR A 56 12.60 -1.29 16.07
CA TYR A 56 13.30 -0.20 15.42
C TYR A 56 13.28 1.08 16.27
N ASN A 57 12.10 1.45 16.79
CA ASN A 57 11.92 2.65 17.61
C ASN A 57 12.69 2.58 18.94
N ARG A 58 12.77 1.40 19.57
CA ARG A 58 13.60 1.20 20.76
C ARG A 58 15.09 1.46 20.51
N LYS A 59 15.58 1.12 19.31
CA LYS A 59 16.97 1.34 18.91
C LYS A 59 17.22 2.75 18.37
N ASN A 60 16.18 3.48 17.96
CA ASN A 60 16.25 4.78 17.30
C ASN A 60 15.24 5.76 17.94
N PRO A 61 15.47 6.18 19.19
CA PRO A 61 14.50 7.02 19.92
C PRO A 61 14.32 8.41 19.29
N ASP A 62 15.32 8.93 18.59
CA ASP A 62 15.26 10.25 17.93
C ASP A 62 14.58 10.22 16.56
N ASN A 63 14.42 9.02 15.96
CA ASN A 63 13.86 8.84 14.62
C ASN A 63 12.77 7.75 14.60
N GLN A 64 11.84 7.84 15.54
CA GLN A 64 10.77 6.86 15.71
C GLN A 64 9.83 6.84 14.50
N ILE A 65 9.42 5.66 14.06
CA ILE A 65 8.33 5.44 13.12
C ILE A 65 7.02 5.35 13.91
N LYS A 66 6.07 6.25 13.63
CA LYS A 66 4.73 6.21 14.25
C LYS A 66 3.83 5.32 13.37
N PRO A 67 3.45 4.10 13.81
CA PRO A 67 2.67 3.18 12.98
C PRO A 67 1.26 3.69 12.65
N PHE A 68 0.71 4.58 13.46
CA PHE A 68 -0.62 5.20 13.27
C PHE A 68 -0.52 6.69 12.92
N GLY A 69 0.61 7.14 12.38
CA GLY A 69 0.75 8.51 11.91
C GLY A 69 -0.05 8.77 10.63
N LEU A 70 -0.58 9.98 10.49
CA LEU A 70 -1.20 10.46 9.24
C LEU A 70 -0.18 10.52 8.08
N ILE A 71 1.10 10.73 8.41
CA ILE A 71 2.19 10.78 7.44
C ILE A 71 2.80 9.38 7.36
N PRO A 72 2.71 8.71 6.20
CA PRO A 72 3.36 7.44 5.96
C PRO A 72 4.87 7.50 6.26
N PRO A 73 5.47 6.42 6.77
CA PRO A 73 6.89 6.37 7.09
C PRO A 73 7.80 6.63 5.89
N GLU A 74 7.31 6.39 4.67
CA GLU A 74 7.98 6.69 3.40
C GLU A 74 8.25 8.18 3.24
N PHE A 75 7.33 9.05 3.65
CA PHE A 75 7.41 10.51 3.46
C PHE A 75 8.16 11.21 4.60
N ARG A 76 8.69 10.46 5.55
CA ARG A 76 9.44 11.00 6.70
C ARG A 76 10.92 11.14 6.33
N GLU A 77 11.14 12.08 5.42
CA GLU A 77 12.43 12.37 4.79
C GLU A 77 13.17 13.49 5.52
N MET A 78 14.50 13.44 5.47
CA MET A 78 15.39 14.35 6.21
C MET A 78 16.20 15.27 5.28
N ASP A 79 16.11 15.08 3.97
CA ASP A 79 16.95 15.73 2.95
C ASP A 79 16.08 16.24 1.79
N GLU A 80 16.41 17.42 1.26
CA GLU A 80 15.71 18.10 0.17
C GLU A 80 15.65 17.25 -1.10
N GLY A 81 16.72 16.47 -1.38
CA GLY A 81 16.76 15.57 -2.52
C GLY A 81 15.70 14.46 -2.45
N GLN A 82 15.47 13.90 -1.26
CA GLN A 82 14.45 12.87 -1.03
C GLN A 82 13.05 13.47 -1.21
N GLN A 83 12.83 14.68 -0.67
CA GLN A 83 11.57 15.41 -0.84
C GLN A 83 11.21 15.64 -2.29
N TRP A 84 12.20 15.96 -3.14
CA TRP A 84 11.97 16.11 -4.57
C TRP A 84 11.55 14.80 -5.26
N VAL A 85 12.16 13.67 -4.88
CA VAL A 85 11.79 12.34 -5.40
C VAL A 85 10.35 12.01 -5.02
N THR A 86 10.00 12.16 -3.74
CA THR A 86 8.65 11.88 -3.22
C THR A 86 7.62 12.81 -3.83
N TYR A 87 7.92 14.10 -4.00
CA TYR A 87 7.05 15.05 -4.69
C TYR A 87 6.71 14.57 -6.12
N LYS A 88 7.73 14.14 -6.87
CA LYS A 88 7.55 13.67 -8.25
C LYS A 88 6.76 12.36 -8.31
N ALA A 89 6.99 11.45 -7.36
CA ALA A 89 6.24 10.21 -7.23
C ALA A 89 4.77 10.47 -6.87
N CYS A 90 4.49 11.31 -5.88
CA CYS A 90 3.14 11.70 -5.49
C CYS A 90 2.40 12.42 -6.62
N ARG A 91 3.07 13.30 -7.37
CA ARG A 91 2.49 13.95 -8.56
C ARG A 91 2.05 12.92 -9.61
N ASN A 92 2.86 11.89 -9.87
CA ASN A 92 2.49 10.84 -10.81
C ASN A 92 1.34 9.96 -10.31
N VAL A 93 1.29 9.67 -9.00
CA VAL A 93 0.17 8.96 -8.38
C VAL A 93 -1.13 9.77 -8.50
N TYR A 94 -1.06 11.09 -8.31
CA TYR A 94 -2.21 11.97 -8.51
C TYR A 94 -2.72 11.93 -9.96
N ILE A 95 -1.81 12.00 -10.94
CA ILE A 95 -2.15 11.87 -12.37
C ILE A 95 -2.75 10.49 -12.66
N TYR A 96 -2.23 9.43 -12.04
CA TYR A 96 -2.81 8.10 -12.17
C TYR A 96 -4.26 8.07 -11.66
N TYR A 97 -4.52 8.63 -10.48
CA TYR A 97 -5.86 8.66 -9.90
C TYR A 97 -6.87 9.46 -10.73
N SER A 98 -6.45 10.54 -11.41
CA SER A 98 -7.35 11.35 -12.23
C SER A 98 -7.99 10.57 -13.39
N PHE A 99 -7.35 9.51 -13.87
CA PHE A 99 -7.91 8.63 -14.91
C PHE A 99 -8.42 7.30 -14.35
N ALA A 100 -7.72 6.71 -13.37
CA ALA A 100 -8.08 5.40 -12.84
C ALA A 100 -9.44 5.42 -12.11
N LEU A 101 -9.74 6.47 -11.35
CA LEU A 101 -11.01 6.56 -10.61
C LEU A 101 -12.24 6.67 -11.53
N PRO A 102 -12.27 7.57 -12.54
CA PRO A 102 -13.39 7.59 -13.50
C PRO A 102 -13.57 6.26 -14.24
N ILE A 103 -12.48 5.61 -14.65
CA ILE A 103 -12.54 4.32 -15.35
C ILE A 103 -13.18 3.26 -14.45
N ILE A 104 -12.71 3.10 -13.21
CA ILE A 104 -13.28 2.13 -12.28
C ILE A 104 -14.72 2.50 -11.91
N ALA A 105 -15.05 3.77 -11.75
CA ALA A 105 -16.44 4.18 -11.51
C ALA A 105 -17.36 3.75 -12.67
N GLY A 106 -16.93 3.94 -13.92
CA GLY A 106 -17.65 3.47 -15.10
C GLY A 106 -17.82 1.94 -15.12
N VAL A 107 -16.76 1.19 -14.80
CA VAL A 107 -16.83 -0.28 -14.69
C VAL A 107 -17.80 -0.72 -13.58
N CYS A 108 -17.73 -0.11 -12.41
CA CYS A 108 -18.66 -0.39 -11.31
C CYS A 108 -20.12 -0.11 -11.68
N PHE A 109 -20.37 0.96 -12.46
CA PHE A 109 -21.71 1.28 -12.95
C PHE A 109 -22.23 0.22 -13.93
N LEU A 110 -21.41 -0.18 -14.91
CA LEU A 110 -21.76 -1.19 -15.91
C LEU A 110 -22.04 -2.56 -15.28
N PHE A 111 -21.34 -2.91 -14.21
CA PHE A 111 -21.47 -4.19 -13.50
C PHE A 111 -22.10 -4.03 -12.11
N SER A 112 -23.02 -3.09 -11.94
CA SER A 112 -23.62 -2.73 -10.64
C SER A 112 -24.30 -3.91 -9.91
N GLY A 113 -24.69 -4.97 -10.61
CA GLY A 113 -25.23 -6.20 -10.02
C GLY A 113 -24.19 -7.11 -9.33
N HIS A 114 -22.89 -6.83 -9.47
CA HIS A 114 -21.81 -7.69 -8.95
C HIS A 114 -21.04 -7.03 -7.81
N VAL A 115 -21.29 -7.48 -6.58
CA VAL A 115 -20.69 -6.95 -5.34
C VAL A 115 -19.15 -7.06 -5.31
N LEU A 116 -18.56 -7.98 -6.07
CA LEU A 116 -17.10 -8.16 -6.16
C LEU A 116 -16.42 -7.06 -6.97
N ILE A 117 -17.10 -6.45 -7.94
CA ILE A 117 -16.50 -5.52 -8.89
C ILE A 117 -15.94 -4.26 -8.21
N PRO A 118 -16.68 -3.58 -7.29
CA PRO A 118 -16.12 -2.46 -6.55
C PRO A 118 -14.89 -2.83 -5.72
N LEU A 119 -14.87 -4.00 -5.08
CA LEU A 119 -13.74 -4.45 -4.26
C LEU A 119 -12.50 -4.74 -5.09
N ILE A 120 -12.67 -5.44 -6.21
CA ILE A 120 -11.57 -5.70 -7.16
C ILE A 120 -11.10 -4.37 -7.76
N GLY A 121 -12.02 -3.45 -8.09
CA GLY A 121 -11.70 -2.11 -8.59
C GLY A 121 -10.86 -1.30 -7.62
N ILE A 122 -11.23 -1.25 -6.34
CA ILE A 122 -10.43 -0.63 -5.27
C ILE A 122 -9.06 -1.32 -5.16
N GLY A 123 -9.03 -2.65 -5.28
CA GLY A 123 -7.80 -3.43 -5.31
C GLY A 123 -6.85 -3.03 -6.44
N ILE A 124 -7.35 -3.00 -7.67
CA ILE A 124 -6.57 -2.63 -8.86
C ILE A 124 -6.08 -1.19 -8.73
N VAL A 125 -6.96 -0.27 -8.35
CA VAL A 125 -6.61 1.15 -8.20
C VAL A 125 -5.56 1.33 -7.11
N GLY A 126 -5.80 0.70 -5.95
CA GLY A 126 -4.94 0.76 -4.78
C GLY A 126 -3.60 0.06 -4.94
N VAL A 127 -3.50 -1.01 -5.73
CA VAL A 127 -2.21 -1.63 -6.09
C VAL A 127 -1.48 -0.79 -7.13
N GLY A 128 -2.21 -0.26 -8.11
CA GLY A 128 -1.63 0.59 -9.15
C GLY A 128 -1.00 1.87 -8.59
N GLN A 129 -1.56 2.50 -7.56
CA GLN A 129 -0.90 3.65 -6.91
C GLN A 129 0.48 3.28 -6.33
N TYR A 130 0.63 2.11 -5.70
CA TYR A 130 1.91 1.69 -5.12
C TYR A 130 2.93 1.38 -6.22
N ILE A 131 2.48 0.76 -7.32
CA ILE A 131 3.31 0.50 -8.50
C ILE A 131 3.78 1.82 -9.13
N VAL A 132 2.87 2.76 -9.39
CA VAL A 132 3.20 4.06 -9.99
C VAL A 132 4.15 4.85 -9.10
N TYR A 133 3.90 4.85 -7.79
CA TYR A 133 4.78 5.47 -6.81
C TYR A 133 6.19 4.85 -6.89
N TRP A 134 6.30 3.54 -6.73
CA TRP A 134 7.57 2.82 -6.68
C TRP A 134 8.38 2.95 -7.98
N LEU A 135 7.74 2.77 -9.14
CA LEU A 135 8.40 2.91 -10.44
C LEU A 135 8.88 4.35 -10.67
N THR A 136 8.12 5.35 -10.22
CA THR A 136 8.56 6.74 -10.31
C THR A 136 9.76 6.99 -9.41
N THR A 137 9.70 6.53 -8.15
CA THR A 137 10.81 6.65 -7.20
C THR A 137 12.10 6.04 -7.74
N ILE A 138 12.07 4.79 -8.23
CA ILE A 138 13.24 4.14 -8.84
C ILE A 138 13.74 4.91 -10.07
N ARG A 139 12.82 5.31 -10.98
CA ARG A 139 13.21 6.01 -12.21
C ARG A 139 13.89 7.35 -11.93
N VAL A 140 13.45 8.05 -10.89
CA VAL A 140 14.04 9.33 -10.49
C VAL A 140 15.38 9.11 -9.81
N LEU A 141 15.48 8.14 -8.90
CA LEU A 141 16.74 7.78 -8.24
C LEU A 141 17.82 7.35 -9.23
N ASN A 142 17.47 6.61 -10.28
CA ASN A 142 18.43 6.17 -11.31
C ASN A 142 18.88 7.29 -12.27
N ARG A 143 18.29 8.49 -12.20
CA ARG A 143 18.63 9.63 -13.06
C ARG A 143 19.47 10.70 -12.36
N ILE A 144 19.63 10.60 -11.05
CA ILE A 144 20.47 11.45 -10.20
C ILE A 144 21.78 10.70 -9.96
#